data_AF-A0A2G5IJD2-F1
#
_entry.id   AF-A0A2G5IJD2-F1
#
_cell.length_a   1.000
_cell.length_b   1.000
_cell.length_c   1.000
_cell.angle_alpha   90.00
_cell.angle_beta   90.00
_cell.angle_gamma   90.00
#
_symmetry.space_group_name_H-M   'P 1'
#
loop_
_entity.id
_entity.type
_entity.pdbx_description
1 polymer ?
#
loop_
_entity_poly.entity_id
_entity_poly.type
_entity_poly.pdbx_seq_one_letter_code
_entity_poly.pdbx_strand_id
1 'polypeptide(L)'
;MTTIHGLSAAALAEVRRIEHQKQRLWPGSIGEAMVRWRSFVHQPNRRLWDYDSGGCTEWACCGDPWQAREYLETVMLAMSRRRARELRSLVEALDRCY
;
A
#
# COMPACT_ATOMS: atom_id res chain seq x y z
N MET A 1 6.26 -14.03 2.21
CA MET A 1 6.26 -12.99 3.25
C MET A 1 6.83 -11.72 2.66
N THR A 2 5.97 -10.74 2.38
CA THR A 2 6.40 -9.46 1.80
C THR A 2 7.02 -8.61 2.91
N THR A 3 8.32 -8.35 2.81
CA THR A 3 9.04 -7.48 3.75
C THR A 3 8.94 -6.05 3.25
N ILE A 4 8.36 -5.16 4.06
CA ILE A 4 8.35 -3.72 3.73
C ILE A 4 9.66 -3.14 4.23
N HIS A 5 10.59 -2.89 3.30
CA HIS A 5 11.87 -2.27 3.61
C HIS A 5 11.67 -0.89 4.24
N GLY A 6 12.42 -0.59 5.31
CA GLY A 6 12.34 0.69 6.03
C GLY A 6 11.40 0.69 7.25
N LEU A 7 10.63 -0.37 7.48
CA LEU A 7 9.87 -0.54 8.72
C LEU A 7 10.67 -1.30 9.77
N SER A 8 10.53 -0.89 11.04
CA SER A 8 11.02 -1.68 12.16
C SER A 8 10.28 -3.02 12.29
N ALA A 9 10.91 -4.02 12.93
CA ALA A 9 10.27 -5.30 13.21
C ALA A 9 8.95 -5.15 14.00
N ALA A 10 8.89 -4.18 14.90
CA ALA A 10 7.68 -3.87 15.67
C ALA A 10 6.56 -3.30 14.77
N ALA A 11 6.88 -2.42 13.83
CA ALA A 11 5.91 -1.91 12.86
C ALA A 11 5.41 -3.02 11.93
N LEU A 12 6.30 -3.89 11.44
CA LEU A 12 5.92 -5.07 10.63
C LEU A 12 5.01 -6.04 11.38
N ALA A 13 5.28 -6.29 12.66
CA ALA A 13 4.43 -7.14 13.49
C ALA A 13 3.03 -6.54 13.67
N GLU A 14 2.95 -5.22 13.86
CA GLU A 14 1.67 -4.51 13.99
C GLU A 14 0.88 -4.54 12.67
N VAL A 15 1.54 -4.33 11.53
CA VAL A 15 0.91 -4.47 10.19
C VAL A 15 0.30 -5.87 10.04
N ARG A 16 1.07 -6.94 10.30
CA ARG A 16 0.57 -8.31 10.20
C ARG A 16 -0.65 -8.55 11.08
N ARG A 17 -0.61 -8.05 12.33
CA ARG A 17 -1.76 -8.15 13.24
C ARG A 17 -3.01 -7.48 12.63
N ILE A 18 -2.87 -6.30 12.05
CA ILE A 18 -3.99 -5.57 11.44
C ILE A 18 -4.49 -6.28 10.17
N GLU A 19 -3.59 -6.79 9.32
CA GLU A 19 -3.93 -7.59 8.14
C GLU A 19 -4.81 -8.79 8.51
N HIS A 20 -4.55 -9.46 9.64
CA HIS A 20 -5.36 -10.57 10.13
C HIS A 20 -6.70 -10.14 10.75
N GLN A 21 -6.84 -8.89 11.21
CA GLN A 21 -8.02 -8.42 11.96
C GLN A 21 -9.05 -7.70 11.09
N LYS A 22 -8.63 -7.10 9.97
CA LYS A 22 -9.51 -6.31 9.10
C LYS A 22 -10.09 -7.17 7.99
N GLN A 23 -11.41 -7.22 7.87
CA GLN A 23 -12.11 -8.04 6.86
C GLN A 23 -11.72 -7.73 5.41
N ARG A 24 -11.27 -6.51 5.10
CA ARG A 24 -10.86 -6.09 3.75
C ARG A 24 -9.38 -6.34 3.44
N LEU A 25 -8.61 -6.85 4.41
CA LEU A 25 -7.19 -7.14 4.26
C LEU A 25 -6.95 -8.64 4.40
N TRP A 26 -5.88 -9.12 3.79
CA TRP A 26 -5.36 -10.47 3.98
C TRP A 26 -3.86 -10.41 4.29
N PRO A 27 -3.27 -11.51 4.79
CA PRO A 27 -1.85 -11.54 5.10
C PRO A 27 -0.99 -11.18 3.88
N GLY A 28 -0.19 -10.12 3.98
CA GLY A 28 0.66 -9.62 2.90
C GLY A 28 0.03 -8.54 2.00
N SER A 29 -1.26 -8.24 2.14
CA SER A 29 -1.97 -7.21 1.37
C SER A 29 -1.30 -5.84 1.43
N ILE A 30 -0.70 -5.45 2.55
CA ILE A 30 -0.01 -4.15 2.69
C ILE A 30 1.34 -4.16 1.96
N GLY A 31 2.02 -5.30 1.95
CA GLY A 31 3.23 -5.46 1.14
C GLY A 31 2.94 -5.39 -0.36
N GLU A 32 1.87 -6.03 -0.81
CA GLU A 32 1.41 -5.94 -2.20
C GLU A 32 1.00 -4.50 -2.57
N ALA A 33 0.25 -3.83 -1.68
CA ALA A 33 -0.15 -2.44 -1.87
C ALA A 33 1.06 -1.50 -2.01
N MET A 34 2.11 -1.69 -1.21
CA MET A 34 3.36 -0.93 -1.34
C MET A 34 4.03 -1.12 -2.70
N VAL A 35 4.10 -2.36 -3.20
CA VAL A 35 4.69 -2.66 -4.51
C VAL A 35 3.87 -2.03 -5.64
N ARG A 36 2.53 -2.15 -5.57
CA ARG A 36 1.62 -1.58 -6.58
C ARG A 36 1.70 -0.05 -6.59
N TRP A 37 1.60 0.59 -5.44
CA TRP A 37 1.69 2.05 -5.34
C TRP A 37 3.03 2.56 -5.84
N ARG A 38 4.13 1.94 -5.42
CA ARG A 38 5.47 2.30 -5.92
C ARG A 38 5.57 2.15 -7.43
N SER A 39 5.06 1.06 -7.98
CA SER A 39 5.10 0.82 -9.43
C SER A 39 4.30 1.88 -10.18
N PHE A 40 3.12 2.25 -9.66
CA PHE A 40 2.27 3.26 -10.26
C PHE A 40 2.89 4.67 -10.26
N VAL A 41 3.38 5.17 -9.11
CA VAL A 41 3.94 6.54 -9.05
C VAL A 41 5.20 6.71 -9.90
N HIS A 42 5.89 5.62 -10.24
CA HIS A 42 7.05 5.64 -11.14
C HIS A 42 6.71 5.32 -12.60
N GLN A 43 5.45 5.02 -12.95
CA GLN A 43 5.07 4.79 -14.34
C GLN A 43 5.16 6.10 -15.16
N PRO A 44 5.81 6.09 -16.34
CA PRO A 44 5.97 7.28 -17.18
C PRO A 44 4.62 7.90 -17.60
N ASN A 45 3.65 7.05 -17.90
CA ASN A 45 2.33 7.45 -18.41
C ASN A 45 1.25 7.49 -17.33
N ARG A 46 1.61 7.51 -16.03
CA ARG A 46 0.66 7.44 -14.91
C ARG A 46 -0.43 8.54 -14.92
N ARG A 47 -0.15 9.70 -15.53
CA ARG A 47 -1.12 10.81 -15.67
C ARG A 47 -2.19 10.55 -16.75
N LEU A 48 -1.95 9.58 -17.62
CA LEU A 48 -2.89 9.08 -18.62
C LEU A 48 -3.68 7.88 -18.10
N TRP A 49 -3.43 7.44 -16.87
CA TRP A 49 -4.21 6.39 -16.25
C TRP A 49 -5.61 6.93 -15.98
N ASP A 50 -6.58 6.35 -16.66
CA ASP A 50 -8.00 6.60 -16.47
C ASP A 50 -8.65 5.26 -16.08
N TYR A 51 -9.46 5.28 -15.04
CA TYR A 51 -10.21 4.12 -14.57
C TYR A 51 -11.08 3.54 -15.69
N ASP A 52 -11.60 4.39 -16.59
CA ASP A 52 -12.44 3.99 -17.72
C ASP A 52 -11.65 3.56 -18.98
N SER A 53 -10.32 3.74 -19.01
CA SER A 53 -9.50 3.43 -20.21
C SER A 53 -9.22 1.93 -20.44
N GLY A 54 -9.84 1.04 -19.65
CA GLY A 54 -9.83 -0.41 -19.91
C GLY A 54 -8.61 -1.16 -19.39
N GLY A 55 -7.83 -0.58 -18.47
CA GLY A 55 -6.79 -1.30 -17.74
C GLY A 55 -7.38 -2.37 -16.82
N CYS A 56 -6.70 -3.52 -16.69
CA CYS A 56 -7.10 -4.52 -15.70
C CYS A 56 -6.89 -3.94 -14.29
N THR A 57 -7.94 -3.92 -13.47
CA THR A 57 -7.91 -3.48 -12.07
C THR A 57 -8.07 -4.64 -11.09
N GLU A 58 -8.30 -5.86 -11.62
CA GLU A 58 -8.40 -7.08 -10.83
C GLU A 58 -7.17 -7.26 -9.95
N TRP A 59 -7.36 -7.35 -8.63
CA TRP A 59 -6.25 -7.37 -7.68
C TRP A 59 -5.32 -8.55 -7.90
N ALA A 60 -5.86 -9.71 -8.28
CA ALA A 60 -5.07 -10.90 -8.56
C ALA A 60 -4.15 -10.75 -9.79
N CYS A 61 -4.46 -9.81 -10.70
CA CYS A 61 -3.74 -9.63 -11.95
C CYS A 61 -2.91 -8.35 -11.96
N CYS A 62 -3.57 -7.20 -11.93
CA CYS A 62 -2.95 -5.89 -12.16
C CYS A 62 -3.14 -4.94 -10.97
N GLY A 63 -4.26 -5.07 -10.26
CA GLY A 63 -4.62 -4.29 -9.08
C GLY A 63 -4.80 -2.80 -9.33
N ASP A 64 -5.81 -2.23 -8.70
CA ASP A 64 -6.05 -0.80 -8.73
C ASP A 64 -5.03 -0.06 -7.82
N PRO A 65 -4.21 0.87 -8.36
CA PRO A 65 -3.30 1.65 -7.54
C PRO A 65 -4.00 2.53 -6.49
N TRP A 66 -5.26 2.91 -6.71
CA TRP A 66 -6.05 3.72 -5.77
C TRP A 66 -6.52 2.84 -4.62
N GLN A 67 -7.06 1.66 -4.92
CA GLN A 67 -7.31 0.64 -3.91
C GLN A 67 -6.05 0.29 -3.10
N ALA A 68 -4.88 0.20 -3.75
CA ALA A 68 -3.62 0.01 -3.04
C ALA A 68 -3.31 1.17 -2.08
N ARG A 69 -3.50 2.43 -2.52
CA ARG A 69 -3.30 3.59 -1.66
C ARG A 69 -4.29 3.66 -0.49
N GLU A 70 -5.53 3.22 -0.70
CA GLU A 70 -6.56 3.08 0.35
C GLU A 70 -6.19 2.01 1.39
N TYR A 71 -5.60 0.89 0.99
CA TYR A 71 -5.14 -0.14 1.93
C TYR A 71 -4.01 0.39 2.82
N LEU A 72 -3.06 1.14 2.24
CA LEU A 72 -1.99 1.80 2.98
C LEU A 72 -2.56 2.82 3.99
N GLU A 73 -3.57 3.60 3.59
CA GLU A 73 -4.23 4.52 4.50
C GLU A 73 -4.98 3.81 5.63
N THR A 74 -5.74 2.78 5.28
CA THR A 74 -6.53 1.98 6.23
C THR A 74 -5.64 1.37 7.31
N VAL A 75 -4.48 0.81 6.94
CA VAL A 75 -3.56 0.25 7.93
C VAL A 75 -2.93 1.35 8.79
N MET A 76 -2.52 2.48 8.20
CA MET A 76 -1.96 3.60 8.96
C MET A 76 -2.94 4.19 9.98
N LEU A 77 -4.24 4.22 9.67
CA LEU A 77 -5.29 4.65 10.59
C LEU A 77 -5.53 3.65 11.73
N ALA A 78 -5.26 2.36 11.51
CA ALA A 78 -5.43 1.30 12.50
C ALA A 78 -4.17 1.05 13.37
N MET A 79 -3.00 1.53 12.93
CA MET A 79 -1.74 1.40 13.64
C MET A 79 -1.62 2.37 14.82
N SER A 80 -0.80 2.00 15.80
CA SER A 80 -0.33 2.92 16.83
C SER A 80 0.37 4.13 16.22
N ARG A 81 0.17 5.32 16.82
CA ARG A 81 0.73 6.60 16.33
C ARG A 81 2.25 6.57 16.06
N ARG A 82 3.01 5.80 16.83
CA ARG A 82 4.47 5.70 16.66
C ARG A 82 4.84 4.90 15.42
N ARG A 83 4.17 3.77 15.19
CA ARG A 83 4.48 2.87 14.08
C ARG A 83 3.85 3.33 12.77
N ALA A 84 2.67 3.94 12.85
CA ALA A 84 2.05 4.60 11.72
C ALA A 84 2.96 5.68 11.10
N ARG A 85 3.78 6.38 11.90
CA ARG A 85 4.75 7.35 11.38
C ARG A 85 5.81 6.71 10.48
N GLU A 86 6.30 5.52 10.83
CA GLU A 86 7.29 4.81 10.02
C GLU A 86 6.72 4.49 8.63
N LEU A 87 5.51 3.92 8.58
CA LEU A 87 4.84 3.62 7.31
C LEU A 87 4.47 4.90 6.55
N ARG A 88 3.96 5.91 7.26
CA ARG A 88 3.58 7.20 6.67
C ARG A 88 4.76 7.87 5.97
N SER A 89 5.95 7.88 6.58
CA SER A 89 7.12 8.47 5.94
C SER A 89 7.50 7.78 4.62
N LEU A 90 7.32 6.46 4.53
CA LEU A 90 7.56 5.71 3.29
C LEU A 90 6.49 6.03 2.23
N VAL A 91 5.22 6.05 2.63
CA VAL A 91 4.10 6.36 1.73
C VAL A 91 4.18 7.81 1.23
N GLU A 92 4.44 8.78 2.11
CA GLU A 92 4.63 10.19 1.75
C GLU A 92 5.80 10.39 0.77
N ALA A 93 6.86 9.59 0.88
CA ALA A 93 7.95 9.62 -0.08
C ALA A 93 7.52 9.15 -1.48
N LEU A 94 6.66 8.14 -1.56
CA LEU A 94 6.06 7.69 -2.82
C LEU A 94 5.03 8.71 -3.34
N ASP A 95 4.21 9.27 -2.47
CA ASP A 95 3.19 10.26 -2.82
C ASP A 95 3.84 11.52 -3.42
N ARG A 96 5.05 11.89 -3.01
CA ARG A 96 5.82 13.00 -3.64
C ARG A 96 6.32 12.71 -5.05
N CYS A 97 6.34 11.44 -5.48
CA CYS A 97 6.72 11.06 -6.84
C CYS A 97 5.54 11.12 -7.83
N TYR A 98 4.31 11.29 -7.33
CA TYR A 98 3.12 11.48 -8.17
C TYR A 98 3.19 12.82 -8.92
#